data_AF-A0A2M8FMU2-F1
#
_entry.id   AF-A0A2M8FMU2-F1
#
_cell.length_a   1.000
_cell.length_b   1.000
_cell.length_c   1.000
_cell.angle_alpha   90.00
_cell.angle_beta   90.00
_cell.angle_gamma   90.00
#
_symmetry.space_group_name_H-M   'P 1'
#
loop_
_entity.id
_entity.type
_entity.pdbx_description
1 polymer ?
#
loop_
_entity_poly.entity_id
_entity_poly.type
_entity_poly.pdbx_seq_one_letter_code
_entity_poly.pdbx_strand_id
1 'polypeptide(L)'
;MIDAERSKKLFEVPAKMENESLTISDNTIFTLRNAIESQENDILISNAERNSKFFDDELDKLESWADDLKSSIKMELKELDREIKYRKTESKRILNLEDKIREQREIKELEKKRNALRLNLFQAQDEIDERKESLITSIEAKLKQRVSTFDLFLFRWFLVEDK
;
A
#
# COMPACT_ATOMS: atom_id res chain seq x y z
N MET A 1 -27.76 -8.32 -26.54
CA MET A 1 -27.17 -7.02 -26.17
C MET A 1 -25.83 -6.91 -26.88
N ILE A 2 -25.48 -5.75 -27.44
CA ILE A 2 -24.18 -5.53 -28.08
C ILE A 2 -23.14 -5.39 -26.96
N ASP A 3 -21.96 -5.99 -27.10
CA ASP A 3 -20.90 -5.86 -26.09
C ASP A 3 -20.36 -4.42 -26.00
N ALA A 4 -19.61 -4.12 -24.93
CA ALA A 4 -19.09 -2.78 -24.69
C ALA A 4 -18.12 -2.30 -25.79
N GLU A 5 -17.35 -3.21 -26.40
CA GLU A 5 -16.35 -2.85 -27.42
C GLU A 5 -17.04 -2.44 -28.74
N ARG A 6 -18.04 -3.21 -29.16
CA ARG A 6 -18.87 -2.91 -30.32
C ARG A 6 -19.73 -1.67 -30.10
N SER A 7 -20.19 -1.44 -28.87
CA SER A 7 -20.94 -0.23 -28.50
C SER A 7 -20.08 1.03 -28.65
N LYS A 8 -18.78 0.97 -28.33
CA LYS A 8 -17.84 2.10 -28.57
C LYS A 8 -17.63 2.36 -30.06
N LYS A 9 -17.44 1.30 -30.85
CA LYS A 9 -17.24 1.41 -32.30
C LYS A 9 -18.42 2.07 -33.01
N LEU A 10 -19.65 1.96 -32.49
CA LEU A 10 -20.81 2.69 -33.03
C LEU A 10 -20.67 4.22 -32.98
N PHE A 11 -19.87 4.77 -32.05
CA PHE A 11 -19.57 6.21 -32.01
C PHE A 11 -18.51 6.64 -33.03
N GLU A 12 -17.77 5.69 -33.60
CA GLU A 12 -16.74 5.97 -34.61
C GLU A 12 -17.33 5.99 -36.04
N VAL A 13 -18.57 5.50 -36.20
CA VAL A 13 -19.26 5.45 -37.49
C VAL A 13 -20.03 6.76 -37.71
N PRO A 14 -19.97 7.36 -38.92
CA PRO A 14 -20.82 8.50 -39.26
C PRO A 14 -22.30 8.13 -39.08
N ALA A 15 -23.02 8.91 -38.28
CA ALA A 15 -24.43 8.67 -37.99
C ALA A 15 -25.24 9.93 -38.25
N LYS A 16 -26.48 9.76 -38.71
CA LYS A 16 -27.45 10.84 -38.83
C LYS A 16 -28.36 10.82 -37.59
N MET A 17 -28.43 11.94 -36.89
CA MET A 17 -29.30 12.08 -35.73
C MET A 17 -30.75 12.31 -36.18
N GLU A 18 -31.66 11.46 -35.74
CA GLU A 18 -33.10 11.66 -35.89
C GLU A 18 -33.72 11.87 -34.51
N ASN A 19 -34.44 12.99 -34.34
CA ASN A 19 -35.09 13.35 -33.09
C ASN A 19 -36.50 12.76 -33.02
N GLU A 20 -36.60 11.43 -33.03
CA GLU A 20 -37.87 10.74 -32.84
C GLU A 20 -38.09 10.40 -31.36
N SER A 21 -39.33 10.53 -30.87
CA SER A 21 -39.66 10.12 -29.51
C SER A 21 -39.52 8.61 -29.35
N LEU A 22 -38.53 8.19 -28.56
CA LEU A 22 -38.23 6.79 -28.29
C LEU A 22 -39.17 6.23 -27.23
N THR A 23 -40.14 5.40 -27.62
CA THR A 23 -40.83 4.51 -26.67
C THR A 23 -40.00 3.24 -26.50
N ILE A 24 -39.61 2.93 -25.27
CA ILE A 24 -38.74 1.79 -24.93
C ILE A 24 -39.56 0.83 -24.07
N SER A 25 -39.48 -0.47 -24.36
CA SER A 25 -40.23 -1.47 -23.59
C SER A 25 -39.64 -1.66 -22.19
N ASP A 26 -40.49 -1.96 -21.21
CA ASP A 26 -40.05 -2.24 -19.84
C ASP A 26 -39.03 -3.39 -19.77
N ASN A 27 -39.17 -4.39 -20.64
CA ASN A 27 -38.22 -5.50 -20.72
C ASN A 27 -36.82 -5.05 -21.18
N THR A 28 -36.76 -4.09 -22.12
CA THR A 28 -35.49 -3.50 -22.55
C THR A 28 -34.84 -2.67 -21.44
N ILE A 29 -35.63 -1.90 -20.69
CA ILE A 29 -35.13 -1.15 -19.53
C ILE A 29 -34.59 -2.09 -18.46
N PHE A 30 -35.32 -3.16 -18.14
CA PHE A 30 -34.91 -4.16 -17.17
C PHE A 30 -33.59 -4.83 -17.56
N THR A 31 -33.46 -5.28 -18.81
CA THR A 31 -32.22 -5.90 -19.31
C THR A 31 -31.03 -4.95 -19.30
N LEU A 32 -31.22 -3.67 -19.63
CA LEU A 32 -30.17 -2.65 -19.54
C LEU A 32 -29.73 -2.41 -18.10
N ARG A 33 -30.66 -2.30 -17.15
CA ARG A 33 -30.34 -2.13 -15.72
C ARG A 33 -29.54 -3.30 -15.17
N ASN A 34 -29.94 -4.54 -15.46
CA ASN A 34 -29.21 -5.72 -15.01
C ASN A 34 -27.80 -5.78 -15.57
N ALA A 35 -27.61 -5.35 -16.83
CA ALA A 35 -26.28 -5.31 -17.44
C ALA A 35 -25.38 -4.24 -16.80
N ILE A 36 -25.94 -3.07 -16.46
CA ILE A 36 -25.23 -2.02 -15.72
C ILE A 36 -24.83 -2.53 -14.32
N GLU A 37 -25.76 -3.13 -13.58
CA GLU A 37 -25.51 -3.68 -12.24
C GLU A 37 -24.46 -4.80 -12.27
N SER A 38 -24.49 -5.68 -13.27
CA SER A 38 -23.45 -6.71 -13.46
C SER A 38 -22.08 -6.06 -13.67
N GLN A 39 -21.99 -5.05 -14.54
CA GLN A 39 -20.74 -4.38 -14.83
C GLN A 39 -20.19 -3.61 -13.61
N GLU A 40 -21.06 -2.98 -12.84
CA GLU A 40 -20.69 -2.33 -11.57
C GLU A 40 -20.12 -3.34 -10.57
N ASN A 41 -20.77 -4.49 -10.41
CA ASN A 41 -20.28 -5.57 -9.56
C ASN A 41 -18.92 -6.11 -10.01
N ASP A 42 -18.73 -6.33 -11.32
CA ASP A 42 -17.45 -6.78 -11.87
C ASP A 42 -16.31 -5.79 -11.59
N ILE A 43 -16.59 -4.48 -11.70
CA ILE A 43 -15.64 -3.42 -11.37
C ILE A 43 -15.31 -3.44 -9.87
N LEU A 44 -16.32 -3.59 -9.01
CA LEU A 44 -16.14 -3.66 -7.55
C LEU A 44 -15.28 -4.86 -7.15
N ILE A 45 -15.56 -6.04 -7.71
CA ILE A 45 -14.77 -7.26 -7.47
C ILE A 45 -13.33 -7.06 -7.91
N SER A 46 -13.11 -6.55 -9.14
CA SER A 46 -11.76 -6.31 -9.65
C SER A 46 -10.99 -5.30 -8.80
N ASN A 47 -11.66 -4.26 -8.30
CA ASN A 47 -11.04 -3.28 -7.39
C ASN A 47 -10.71 -3.90 -6.03
N ALA A 48 -11.59 -4.74 -5.48
CA ALA A 48 -11.33 -5.44 -4.23
C ALA A 48 -10.12 -6.38 -4.34
N GLU A 49 -10.02 -7.16 -5.43
CA GLU A 49 -8.88 -8.02 -5.71
C GLU A 49 -7.57 -7.24 -5.83
N ARG A 50 -7.58 -6.10 -6.54
CA ARG A 50 -6.41 -5.22 -6.65
C ARG A 50 -6.01 -4.64 -5.31
N ASN A 51 -6.97 -4.22 -4.49
CA ASN A 51 -6.72 -3.69 -3.16
C ASN A 51 -6.16 -4.78 -2.23
N SER A 52 -6.68 -6.01 -2.30
CA SER A 52 -6.16 -7.16 -1.55
C SER A 52 -4.70 -7.43 -1.92
N LYS A 53 -4.41 -7.57 -3.22
CA LYS A 53 -3.05 -7.82 -3.69
C LYS A 53 -2.08 -6.70 -3.30
N PHE A 54 -2.51 -5.44 -3.44
CA PHE A 54 -1.71 -4.30 -3.01
C PHE A 54 -1.43 -4.33 -1.51
N PHE A 55 -2.42 -4.70 -0.68
CA PHE A 55 -2.24 -4.82 0.76
C PHE A 55 -1.21 -5.91 1.11
N ASP A 56 -1.34 -7.09 0.52
CA ASP A 56 -0.41 -8.20 0.75
C ASP A 56 1.02 -7.81 0.33
N ASP A 57 1.17 -7.23 -0.87
CA ASP A 57 2.46 -6.79 -1.39
C ASP A 57 3.13 -5.73 -0.50
N GLU A 58 2.37 -4.77 0.05
CA GLU A 58 2.93 -3.76 0.95
C GLU A 58 3.14 -4.25 2.38
N LEU A 59 2.34 -5.21 2.85
CA LEU A 59 2.57 -5.85 4.13
C LEU A 59 3.89 -6.63 4.10
N ASP A 60 4.11 -7.43 3.06
CA ASP A 60 5.34 -8.22 2.89
C ASP A 60 6.58 -7.32 2.86
N LYS A 61 6.54 -6.21 2.11
CA LYS A 61 7.63 -5.23 2.09
C LYS A 61 7.87 -4.60 3.45
N LEU A 62 6.80 -4.24 4.17
CA LEU A 62 6.89 -3.63 5.49
C LEU A 62 7.47 -4.61 6.51
N GLU A 63 7.13 -5.89 6.44
CA GLU A 63 7.69 -6.95 7.29
C GLU A 63 9.18 -7.16 7.00
N SER A 64 9.57 -7.29 5.72
CA SER A 64 10.99 -7.41 5.36
C SER A 64 11.80 -6.23 5.85
N TRP A 65 11.30 -5.00 5.63
CA TRP A 65 11.96 -3.80 6.11
C TRP A 65 12.08 -3.75 7.65
N ALA A 66 11.01 -4.14 8.35
CA ALA A 66 10.98 -4.20 9.81
C ALA A 66 12.02 -5.18 10.36
N ASP A 67 12.17 -6.33 9.72
CA ASP A 67 13.14 -7.36 10.11
C ASP A 67 14.58 -6.90 9.85
N ASP A 68 14.85 -6.29 8.70
CA ASP A 68 16.16 -5.73 8.37
C ASP A 68 16.58 -4.64 9.36
N LEU A 69 15.67 -3.71 9.68
CA LEU A 69 15.91 -2.64 10.63
C LEU A 69 16.22 -3.18 12.03
N LYS A 70 15.39 -4.11 12.53
CA LYS A 70 15.60 -4.76 13.84
C LYS A 70 16.90 -5.55 13.86
N SER A 71 17.21 -6.27 12.79
CA SER A 71 18.42 -7.09 12.67
C SER A 71 19.67 -6.22 12.73
N SER A 72 19.70 -5.12 11.96
CA SER A 72 20.82 -4.17 11.94
C SER A 72 21.12 -3.61 13.34
N ILE A 73 20.09 -3.13 14.05
CA ILE A 73 20.24 -2.57 15.40
C ILE A 73 20.70 -3.65 16.40
N LYS A 74 20.15 -4.87 16.31
CA LYS A 74 20.57 -6.01 17.17
C LYS A 74 22.03 -6.41 16.93
N MET A 75 22.47 -6.42 15.68
CA MET A 75 23.86 -6.72 15.33
C MET A 75 24.82 -5.68 15.91
N GLU A 76 24.49 -4.40 15.76
CA GLU A 76 25.30 -3.31 16.31
C GLU A 76 25.34 -3.33 17.84
N LEU A 77 24.21 -3.60 18.52
CA LEU A 77 24.19 -3.82 19.98
C LEU A 77 25.14 -4.95 20.40
N LYS A 78 25.10 -6.07 19.69
CA LYS A 78 25.95 -7.23 19.98
C LYS A 78 27.44 -6.94 19.75
N GLU A 79 27.77 -6.08 18.78
CA GLU A 79 29.14 -5.63 18.56
C GLU A 79 29.61 -4.70 19.68
N LEU A 80 28.79 -3.71 20.06
CA LEU A 80 29.10 -2.82 21.18
C LEU A 80 29.29 -3.58 22.49
N ASP A 81 28.46 -4.58 22.79
CA ASP A 81 28.63 -5.39 24.00
C ASP A 81 29.93 -6.21 23.99
N ARG A 82 30.36 -6.71 22.82
CA ARG A 82 31.64 -7.41 22.66
C ARG A 82 32.82 -6.45 22.88
N GLU A 83 32.78 -5.27 22.25
CA GLU A 83 33.84 -4.27 22.38
C GLU A 83 33.96 -3.74 23.82
N ILE A 84 32.84 -3.43 24.48
CA ILE A 84 32.82 -3.01 25.88
C ILE A 84 33.44 -4.09 26.78
N LYS A 85 33.10 -5.37 26.56
CA LYS A 85 33.65 -6.48 27.34
C LYS A 85 35.15 -6.64 27.11
N TYR A 86 35.61 -6.52 25.87
CA TYR A 86 37.01 -6.56 25.50
C TYR A 86 37.80 -5.44 26.20
N ARG A 87 37.36 -4.19 26.05
CA ARG A 87 37.99 -3.02 26.68
C ARG A 87 38.00 -3.06 28.19
N LYS A 88 36.91 -3.51 28.83
CA LYS A 88 36.88 -3.72 30.29
C LYS A 88 37.92 -4.75 30.75
N THR A 89 38.23 -5.74 29.90
CA THR A 89 39.24 -6.75 30.20
C THR A 89 40.65 -6.18 30.06
N GLU A 90 40.92 -5.44 28.97
CA GLU A 90 42.21 -4.77 28.77
C GLU A 90 42.47 -3.65 29.79
N SER A 91 41.45 -2.87 30.17
CA SER A 91 41.53 -1.81 31.18
C SER A 91 42.06 -2.32 32.54
N LYS A 92 41.78 -3.59 32.88
CA LYS A 92 42.30 -4.21 34.13
C LYS A 92 43.80 -4.46 34.09
N ARG A 93 44.42 -4.53 32.90
CA ARG A 93 45.85 -4.78 32.70
C ARG A 93 46.69 -3.49 32.68
N ILE A 94 46.03 -2.33 32.59
CA ILE A 94 46.69 -1.02 32.57
C ILE A 94 47.18 -0.65 33.99
N LEU A 95 48.48 -0.41 34.12
CA LEU A 95 49.11 -0.02 35.39
C LEU A 95 49.16 1.50 35.58
N ASN A 96 49.35 2.27 34.50
CA ASN A 96 49.40 3.73 34.55
C ASN A 96 48.00 4.30 34.80
N LEU A 97 47.88 5.20 35.79
CA LEU A 97 46.60 5.78 36.19
C LEU A 97 45.97 6.66 35.09
N GLU A 98 46.76 7.47 34.39
CA GLU A 98 46.28 8.33 33.31
C GLU A 98 45.73 7.48 32.15
N ASP A 99 46.47 6.45 31.74
CA ASP A 99 46.02 5.53 30.70
C ASP A 99 44.76 4.77 31.13
N LYS A 100 44.66 4.39 32.42
CA LYS A 100 43.47 3.73 32.96
C LYS A 100 42.24 4.64 32.95
N ILE A 101 42.41 5.93 33.29
CA ILE A 101 41.33 6.92 33.22
C ILE A 101 40.91 7.15 31.77
N ARG A 102 41.86 7.24 30.83
CA ARG A 102 41.56 7.36 29.39
C ARG A 102 40.73 6.18 28.90
N GLU A 103 41.12 4.95 29.22
CA GLU A 103 40.36 3.76 28.81
C GLU A 103 38.96 3.71 29.44
N GLN A 104 38.81 4.13 30.70
CA GLN A 104 37.48 4.22 31.34
C GLN A 104 36.57 5.24 30.67
N ARG A 105 37.11 6.35 30.14
CA ARG A 105 36.32 7.31 29.35
C ARG A 105 35.84 6.70 28.04
N GLU A 106 36.71 5.98 27.32
CA GLU A 106 36.34 5.27 26.08
C GLU A 106 35.23 4.23 26.34
N ILE A 107 35.36 3.43 27.39
CA ILE A 107 34.33 2.47 27.81
C ILE A 107 32.99 3.18 28.08
N LYS A 108 33.02 4.33 28.77
CA LYS A 108 31.81 5.10 29.08
C LYS A 108 31.14 5.65 27.83
N GLU A 109 31.90 6.09 26.83
CA GLU A 109 31.35 6.54 25.55
C GLU A 109 30.70 5.39 24.77
N LEU A 110 31.29 4.20 24.77
CA LEU A 110 30.67 3.01 24.16
C LEU A 110 29.38 2.60 24.89
N GLU A 111 29.35 2.66 26.22
CA GLU A 111 28.14 2.40 27.00
C GLU A 111 27.02 3.41 26.70
N LYS A 112 27.38 4.68 26.51
CA LYS A 112 26.45 5.73 26.09
C LYS A 112 25.88 5.45 24.70
N LYS A 113 26.72 5.08 23.73
CA LYS A 113 26.28 4.66 22.38
C LYS A 113 25.32 3.48 22.44
N ARG A 114 25.65 2.44 23.22
CA ARG A 114 24.78 1.27 23.41
C ARG A 114 23.42 1.65 23.98
N ASN A 115 23.38 2.54 24.98
CA ASN A 115 22.13 2.98 25.58
C ASN A 115 21.28 3.79 24.58
N ALA A 116 21.90 4.64 23.76
CA ALA A 116 21.19 5.32 22.67
C ALA A 116 20.63 4.31 21.66
N LEU A 117 21.40 3.30 21.25
CA LEU A 117 20.92 2.29 20.32
C LEU A 117 19.74 1.46 20.87
N ARG A 118 19.71 1.21 22.18
CA ARG A 118 18.56 0.57 22.83
C ARG A 118 17.31 1.44 22.75
N LEU A 119 17.44 2.76 22.93
CA LEU A 119 16.33 3.68 22.75
C LEU A 119 15.85 3.68 21.29
N ASN A 120 16.78 3.70 20.33
CA ASN A 120 16.46 3.64 18.92
C ASN A 120 15.73 2.34 18.54
N LEU A 121 16.01 1.22 19.20
CA LEU A 121 15.28 -0.03 18.98
C LEU A 121 13.80 0.10 19.34
N PHE A 122 13.47 0.78 20.43
CA PHE A 122 12.08 1.04 20.81
C PHE A 122 11.41 2.01 19.84
N GLN A 123 12.09 3.09 19.45
CA GLN A 123 11.58 4.02 18.45
C GLN A 123 11.32 3.35 17.09
N ALA A 124 12.21 2.46 16.68
CA ALA A 124 12.04 1.67 15.46
C ALA A 124 10.83 0.72 15.56
N GLN A 125 10.54 0.18 16.74
CA GLN A 125 9.33 -0.63 16.96
C GLN A 125 8.07 0.22 16.81
N ASP A 126 8.05 1.39 17.45
CA ASP A 126 6.92 2.32 17.35
C ASP A 126 6.69 2.75 15.89
N GLU A 127 7.76 3.05 15.14
CA GLU A 127 7.67 3.42 13.71
C GLU A 127 7.09 2.29 12.85
N ILE A 128 7.46 1.03 13.14
CA ILE A 128 6.90 -0.13 12.43
C ILE A 128 5.40 -0.24 12.70
N ASP A 129 4.98 -0.07 13.95
CA ASP A 129 3.57 -0.17 14.35
C ASP A 129 2.74 0.98 13.76
N GLU A 130 3.26 2.21 13.77
CA GLU A 130 2.63 3.37 13.13
C GLU A 130 2.44 3.16 11.63
N ARG A 131 3.44 2.60 10.93
CA ARG A 131 3.35 2.32 9.50
C ARG A 131 2.34 1.22 9.20
N LYS A 132 2.26 0.17 10.03
CA LYS A 132 1.23 -0.88 9.90
C LYS A 132 -0.16 -0.28 10.04
N GLU A 133 -0.38 0.53 11.06
CA GLU A 133 -1.67 1.19 11.30
C GLU A 133 -2.05 2.14 10.14
N SER A 134 -1.07 2.88 9.61
CA SER A 134 -1.29 3.74 8.45
C SER A 134 -1.66 2.94 7.20
N LEU A 135 -1.03 1.77 6.98
CA LEU A 135 -1.36 0.90 5.85
C LEU A 135 -2.80 0.39 5.95
N ILE A 136 -3.20 -0.10 7.14
CA ILE A 136 -4.57 -0.56 7.42
C ILE A 136 -5.57 0.58 7.17
N THR A 137 -5.33 1.74 7.78
CA THR A 137 -6.19 2.92 7.62
C THR A 137 -6.37 3.31 6.14
N SER A 138 -5.28 3.22 5.36
CA SER A 138 -5.33 3.55 3.93
C SER A 138 -6.19 2.58 3.13
N ILE A 139 -6.15 1.28 3.45
CA ILE A 139 -6.99 0.26 2.80
C ILE A 139 -8.45 0.40 3.23
N GLU A 140 -8.72 0.63 4.50
CA GLU A 140 -10.07 0.89 4.97
C GLU A 140 -10.71 2.09 4.27
N ALA A 141 -9.94 3.16 4.03
CA ALA A 141 -10.40 4.33 3.28
C ALA A 141 -10.72 3.98 1.82
N LYS A 142 -9.90 3.14 1.17
CA LYS A 142 -10.15 2.65 -0.20
C LYS A 142 -11.39 1.75 -0.27
N LEU A 143 -11.64 0.91 0.73
CA LEU A 143 -12.82 0.05 0.81
C LEU A 143 -14.13 0.83 1.00
N LYS A 144 -14.07 1.99 1.69
CA LYS A 144 -15.24 2.87 1.93
C LYS A 144 -15.66 3.72 0.72
N GLN A 145 -15.03 3.55 -0.45
CA GLN A 145 -15.39 4.32 -1.65
C GLN A 145 -16.88 4.15 -2.01
N ARG A 146 -17.56 5.27 -2.24
CA ARG A 146 -18.93 5.28 -2.76
C ARG A 146 -18.89 5.24 -4.29
N VAL A 147 -19.55 4.25 -4.86
CA VAL A 147 -19.85 4.22 -6.30
C VAL A 147 -21.10 5.06 -6.55
N SER A 148 -21.07 5.90 -7.58
CA SER A 148 -22.23 6.63 -8.07
C SER A 148 -22.34 6.49 -9.58
N THR A 149 -23.57 6.37 -10.05
CA THR A 149 -23.90 6.14 -11.45
C THR A 149 -24.84 7.24 -11.92
N PHE A 150 -24.58 7.78 -13.11
CA PHE A 150 -25.36 8.86 -13.69
C PHE A 150 -25.77 8.49 -15.11
N ASP A 151 -27.08 8.56 -15.38
CA ASP A 151 -27.60 8.38 -16.73
C ASP A 151 -27.24 9.61 -17.57
N LEU A 152 -26.35 9.43 -18.55
CA LEU A 152 -25.93 10.52 -19.43
C LEU A 152 -26.88 10.69 -20.63
N PHE A 153 -27.13 9.61 -21.36
CA PHE A 153 -28.05 9.58 -22.49
C PHE A 153 -28.42 8.15 -22.86
N LEU A 154 -29.55 8.00 -23.55
CA LEU A 154 -30.04 6.74 -24.09
C LEU A 154 -30.42 6.97 -25.55
N PHE A 155 -29.93 6.09 -26.42
CA PHE A 155 -30.13 6.24 -27.86
C PHE A 155 -30.40 4.87 -28.49
N ARG A 156 -31.08 4.89 -29.64
CA ARG A 156 -31.37 3.70 -30.44
C ARG A 156 -30.65 3.85 -31.77
N TRP A 157 -30.02 2.77 -32.21
CA TRP A 157 -29.31 2.74 -33.48
C TRP A 157 -30.07 1.86 -34.48
N PHE A 158 -30.06 2.29 -35.74
CA PHE A 158 -30.54 1.51 -36.87
C PHE A 158 -29.48 1.53 -37.95
N LEU A 159 -29.26 0.39 -38.59
CA LEU A 159 -28.37 0.29 -39.73
C LEU A 159 -29.21 0.56 -40.99
N VAL A 160 -28.82 1.55 -41.78
CA VAL A 160 -29.49 1.91 -43.02
C VAL A 160 -28.57 1.51 -44.16
N GLU A 161 -29.05 0.69 -45.08
CA GLU A 161 -28.32 0.34 -46.32
C GLU A 161 -28.53 1.45 -47.34
N ASP A 162 -27.44 1.98 -47.90
CA ASP A 162 -27.51 2.89 -49.05
C ASP A 162 -27.99 2.09 -50.27
N LYS A 163 -29.12 2.52 -50.85
CA LYS A 163 -29.64 2.01 -52.13
C LYS A 163 -28.97 2.69 -53.31
#